data_AF-A0A1Q3D8B7-F1
#
_entry.id   AF-A0A1Q3D8B7-F1
#
_cell.length_a   1.000
_cell.length_b   1.000
_cell.length_c   1.000
_cell.angle_alpha   90.00
_cell.angle_beta   90.00
_cell.angle_gamma   90.00
#
_symmetry.space_group_name_H-M   'P 1'
#
loop_
_entity.id
_entity.type
_entity.pdbx_description
1 polymer ?
#
loop_
_entity_poly.entity_id
_entity_poly.type
_entity_poly.pdbx_seq_one_letter_code
_entity_poly.pdbx_strand_id
1 'polypeptide(L)'
;MHGPSGPYPTSEFEHSSIAATVKKIFNLKDFLTRRDAWAGTFECVLNTTRLRTDCPVTLPEPVKMRETEAKEDANLSDFQEQIVLMSAALSGDHVKDTYPHKLVENMVVSQAVKYVVDVFQKFCNECEIARKNGVDESEIVCLANPPARKTSKSLAHKIFSCLICDH
;
A
#
# COMPACT_ATOMS: atom_id res chain seq x y z
N MET A 1 29.72 -4.22 -6.74
CA MET A 1 29.21 -5.17 -7.74
C MET A 1 29.47 -4.56 -9.11
N HIS A 2 30.33 -5.19 -9.92
CA HIS A 2 30.37 -4.90 -11.35
C HIS A 2 29.09 -5.49 -11.98
N GLY A 3 28.62 -4.93 -13.09
CA GLY A 3 27.30 -5.23 -13.69
C GLY A 3 27.01 -6.72 -13.93
N PRO A 4 25.78 -7.07 -14.30
CA PRO A 4 25.41 -8.47 -14.43
C PRO A 4 26.20 -9.18 -15.54
N SER A 5 26.27 -10.50 -15.42
CA SER A 5 26.37 -11.35 -16.61
C SER A 5 24.98 -11.50 -17.19
N GLY A 6 24.80 -11.11 -18.45
CA GLY A 6 23.51 -11.21 -19.15
C GLY A 6 23.66 -11.72 -20.57
N PRO A 7 22.54 -12.01 -21.25
CA PRO A 7 22.55 -12.52 -22.62
C PRO A 7 23.16 -11.55 -23.63
N TYR A 8 23.28 -10.26 -23.29
CA TYR A 8 23.85 -9.22 -24.13
C TYR A 8 24.90 -8.39 -23.36
N PRO A 9 25.88 -7.78 -24.05
CA PRO A 9 26.85 -6.88 -23.42
C PRO A 9 26.23 -5.65 -22.74
N THR A 10 25.01 -5.28 -23.15
CA THR A 10 24.24 -4.16 -22.60
C THR A 10 23.33 -4.56 -21.44
N SER A 11 23.21 -5.84 -21.13
CA SER A 11 22.29 -6.32 -20.10
C SER A 11 22.60 -5.67 -18.75
N GLU A 12 21.56 -5.24 -18.04
CA GLU A 12 21.69 -4.64 -16.71
C GLU A 12 20.85 -5.37 -15.66
N PHE A 13 21.17 -5.12 -14.39
CA PHE A 13 20.30 -5.52 -13.29
C PHE A 13 19.09 -4.59 -13.26
N GLU A 14 17.90 -5.15 -13.42
CA GLU A 14 16.64 -4.42 -13.33
C GLU A 14 15.53 -5.30 -12.73
N HIS A 15 14.31 -4.79 -12.61
CA HIS A 15 13.19 -5.54 -12.03
C HIS A 15 12.94 -6.88 -12.75
N SER A 16 13.07 -6.89 -14.08
CA SER A 16 12.94 -8.10 -14.90
C SER A 16 14.04 -9.14 -14.68
N SER A 17 15.15 -8.79 -14.03
CA SER A 17 16.19 -9.74 -13.63
C SER A 17 15.66 -10.83 -12.70
N ILE A 18 14.60 -10.56 -11.94
CA ILE A 18 13.95 -11.55 -11.07
C ILE A 18 13.35 -12.67 -11.94
N ALA A 19 12.50 -12.33 -12.91
CA ALA A 19 11.88 -13.30 -13.81
C ALA A 19 12.92 -14.03 -14.67
N ALA A 20 13.92 -13.30 -15.19
CA ALA A 20 15.03 -13.89 -15.94
C ALA A 20 15.80 -14.92 -15.11
N THR A 21 16.05 -14.62 -13.84
CA THR A 21 16.73 -15.53 -12.90
C THR A 21 15.90 -16.78 -12.64
N VAL A 22 14.59 -16.63 -12.36
CA VAL A 22 13.68 -17.77 -12.15
C VAL A 22 13.63 -18.67 -13.39
N LYS A 23 13.49 -18.09 -14.59
CA LYS A 23 13.52 -18.85 -15.83
C LYS A 23 14.80 -19.68 -15.94
N LYS A 24 15.95 -19.09 -15.62
CA LYS A 24 17.25 -19.76 -15.71
C LYS A 24 17.41 -20.87 -14.67
N ILE A 25 17.11 -20.61 -13.39
CA ILE A 25 17.26 -21.59 -12.30
C ILE A 25 16.34 -22.81 -12.50
N PHE A 26 15.11 -22.58 -12.96
CA PHE A 26 14.14 -23.67 -13.18
C PHE A 26 14.12 -24.19 -14.62
N ASN A 27 15.02 -23.71 -15.48
CA ASN A 27 15.09 -24.07 -16.90
C ASN A 27 13.73 -23.98 -17.62
N LEU A 28 13.00 -22.89 -17.38
CA LEU A 28 11.70 -22.66 -18.01
C LEU A 28 11.90 -22.36 -19.50
N LYS A 29 10.95 -22.75 -20.32
CA LYS A 29 11.05 -22.69 -21.79
C LYS A 29 11.13 -21.24 -22.28
N ASP A 30 10.14 -20.43 -21.92
CA ASP A 30 9.90 -19.12 -22.52
C ASP A 30 10.17 -17.97 -21.55
N PHE A 31 10.54 -16.80 -22.08
CA PHE A 31 10.54 -15.54 -21.34
C PHE A 31 9.14 -14.95 -21.32
N LEU A 32 8.79 -14.19 -20.30
CA LEU A 32 7.49 -13.54 -20.20
C LEU A 32 7.40 -12.31 -21.11
N THR A 33 8.53 -11.62 -21.31
CA THR A 33 8.62 -10.39 -22.09
C THR A 33 9.98 -10.30 -22.82
N ARG A 34 10.17 -9.23 -23.61
CA ARG A 34 11.49 -8.92 -24.17
C ARG A 34 12.46 -8.37 -23.12
N ARG A 35 11.94 -7.83 -22.03
CA ARG A 35 12.74 -7.16 -21.00
C ARG A 35 13.46 -8.18 -20.12
N ASP A 36 12.78 -9.23 -19.66
CA ASP A 36 13.43 -10.36 -18.98
C ASP A 36 14.28 -11.22 -19.92
N ALA A 37 13.99 -11.24 -21.23
CA ALA A 37 14.90 -11.85 -22.21
C ALA A 37 16.24 -11.09 -22.37
N TRP A 38 16.29 -9.81 -21.99
CA TRP A 38 17.48 -8.97 -22.06
C TRP A 38 18.18 -8.82 -20.69
N ALA A 39 17.43 -8.82 -19.60
CA ALA A 39 17.95 -8.52 -18.27
C ALA A 39 19.04 -9.48 -17.79
N GLY A 40 19.97 -8.97 -16.99
CA GLY A 40 20.98 -9.78 -16.30
C GLY A 40 20.38 -10.69 -15.22
N THR A 41 21.03 -11.80 -14.89
CA THR A 41 20.55 -12.77 -13.89
C THR A 41 21.34 -12.73 -12.57
N PHE A 42 20.69 -13.10 -11.46
CA PHE A 42 21.25 -13.03 -10.10
C PHE A 42 22.04 -14.27 -9.65
N GLU A 43 22.36 -15.20 -10.56
CA GLU A 43 23.15 -16.38 -10.22
C GLU A 43 24.51 -16.07 -9.58
N CYS A 44 25.11 -14.92 -9.92
CA CYS A 44 26.37 -14.49 -9.33
C CYS A 44 26.26 -14.17 -7.83
N VAL A 45 25.06 -13.82 -7.34
CA VAL A 45 24.79 -13.61 -5.90
C VAL A 45 24.23 -14.86 -5.22
N LEU A 46 23.69 -15.81 -5.99
CA LEU A 46 23.18 -17.09 -5.51
C LEU A 46 24.22 -18.22 -5.63
N ASN A 47 25.49 -17.91 -5.39
CA ASN A 47 26.61 -18.83 -5.58
C ASN A 47 27.02 -19.61 -4.32
N THR A 48 26.40 -19.32 -3.17
CA THR A 48 26.75 -19.98 -1.90
C THR A 48 26.06 -21.34 -1.78
N THR A 49 26.83 -22.37 -1.43
CA THR A 49 26.32 -23.71 -1.12
C THR A 49 25.94 -23.87 0.35
N ARG A 50 26.23 -22.87 1.18
CA ARG A 50 25.89 -22.83 2.61
C ARG A 50 24.92 -21.69 2.89
N LEU A 51 23.95 -21.96 3.76
CA LEU A 51 23.08 -20.92 4.29
C LEU A 51 23.92 -19.86 5.00
N ARG A 52 23.65 -18.59 4.68
CA ARG A 52 24.25 -17.45 5.37
C ARG A 52 23.75 -17.40 6.81
N THR A 53 24.65 -17.55 7.77
CA THR A 53 24.36 -17.41 9.21
C THR A 53 24.75 -16.04 9.75
N ASP A 54 25.32 -15.18 8.90
CA ASP A 54 25.78 -13.81 9.18
C ASP A 54 24.67 -12.75 8.95
N CYS A 55 23.42 -13.17 8.69
CA CYS A 55 22.32 -12.23 8.55
C CYS A 55 22.04 -11.56 9.91
N PRO A 56 22.17 -10.22 10.02
CA PRO A 56 21.80 -9.54 11.24
C PRO A 56 20.31 -9.74 11.53
N VAL A 57 19.98 -10.16 12.75
CA VAL A 57 18.60 -10.32 13.23
C VAL A 57 18.06 -9.02 13.85
N THR A 58 18.95 -8.08 14.11
CA THR A 58 18.65 -6.73 14.57
C THR A 58 19.39 -5.74 13.68
N LEU A 59 18.68 -4.68 13.30
CA LEU A 59 19.31 -3.52 12.67
C LEU A 59 19.75 -2.56 13.77
N PRO A 60 20.85 -1.80 13.59
CA PRO A 60 21.18 -0.72 14.49
C PRO A 60 20.07 0.35 14.44
N GLU A 61 19.98 1.15 15.51
CA GLU A 61 19.06 2.29 15.53
C GLU A 61 19.39 3.23 14.34
N PRO A 62 18.42 3.59 13.50
CA PRO A 62 18.64 4.48 12.38
C PRO A 62 19.23 5.81 12.86
N VAL A 63 20.30 6.27 12.21
CA VAL A 63 20.85 7.60 12.48
C VAL A 63 19.84 8.66 12.00
N LYS A 64 19.68 9.73 12.77
CA LYS A 64 18.82 10.86 12.39
C LYS A 64 19.25 11.39 11.01
N MET A 65 18.38 11.26 10.01
CA MET A 65 18.69 11.64 8.62
C MET A 65 18.72 13.15 8.37
N ARG A 66 18.13 13.96 9.27
CA ARG A 66 18.09 15.41 9.17
C ARG A 66 18.51 16.01 10.50
N GLU A 67 19.31 17.08 10.46
CA GLU A 67 19.69 17.80 11.68
C GLU A 67 18.51 18.57 12.28
N THR A 68 17.64 19.09 11.43
CA THR A 68 16.50 19.94 11.78
C THR A 68 15.21 19.14 12.01
N GLU A 69 14.34 19.71 12.84
CA GLU A 69 12.98 19.21 13.05
C GLU A 69 12.06 19.49 11.86
N ALA A 70 10.88 18.86 11.85
CA ALA A 70 9.86 19.14 10.87
C ALA A 70 9.38 20.60 10.95
N LYS A 71 9.20 21.25 9.79
CA LYS A 71 8.65 22.61 9.69
C LYS A 71 7.13 22.54 9.66
N GLU A 72 6.54 22.28 10.82
CA GLU A 72 5.09 22.04 10.99
C GLU A 72 4.19 23.20 10.54
N ASP A 73 4.71 24.44 10.61
CA ASP A 73 3.99 25.66 10.23
C ASP A 73 4.29 26.13 8.80
N ALA A 74 5.12 25.40 8.05
CA ALA A 74 5.40 25.74 6.65
C ALA A 74 4.22 25.36 5.76
N ASN A 75 4.06 26.10 4.66
CA ASN A 75 3.19 25.71 3.56
C ASN A 75 3.64 24.35 2.99
N LEU A 76 2.69 23.63 2.39
CA LEU A 76 2.97 22.36 1.75
C LEU A 76 3.87 22.53 0.52
N SER A 77 4.74 21.56 0.30
CA SER A 77 5.35 21.32 -1.00
C SER A 77 4.35 20.63 -1.93
N ASP A 78 4.54 20.74 -3.24
CA ASP A 78 3.69 20.10 -4.26
C ASP A 78 3.46 18.61 -3.97
N PHE A 79 4.51 17.89 -3.55
CA PHE A 79 4.39 16.48 -3.21
C PHE A 79 3.50 16.23 -1.98
N GLN A 80 3.60 17.08 -0.95
CA GLN A 80 2.75 16.99 0.24
C GLN A 80 1.29 17.32 -0.09
N GLU A 81 1.04 18.28 -0.98
CA GLU A 81 -0.32 18.54 -1.48
C GLU A 81 -0.90 17.32 -2.19
N GLN A 82 -0.13 16.64 -3.05
CA GLN A 82 -0.58 15.42 -3.71
C GLN A 82 -0.96 14.31 -2.74
N ILE A 83 -0.24 14.18 -1.62
CA ILE A 83 -0.61 13.21 -0.56
C ILE A 83 -1.96 13.58 0.05
N VAL A 84 -2.21 14.85 0.36
CA VAL A 84 -3.51 15.31 0.90
C VAL A 84 -4.64 15.05 -0.09
N LEU A 85 -4.43 15.34 -1.38
CA LEU A 85 -5.43 15.09 -2.42
C LEU A 85 -5.71 13.60 -2.62
N MET A 86 -4.69 12.74 -2.51
CA MET A 86 -4.86 11.28 -2.51
C MET A 86 -5.68 10.82 -1.30
N SER A 87 -5.41 11.36 -0.11
CA SER A 87 -6.22 11.09 1.08
C SER A 87 -7.67 11.56 0.91
N ALA A 88 -7.90 12.70 0.28
CA ALA A 88 -9.26 13.17 -0.03
C ALA A 88 -10.01 12.22 -0.99
N ALA A 89 -9.28 11.60 -1.93
CA ALA A 89 -9.86 10.54 -2.75
C ALA A 89 -10.28 9.33 -1.90
N LEU A 90 -9.40 8.88 -0.99
CA LEU A 90 -9.64 7.76 -0.09
C LEU A 90 -10.84 8.00 0.85
N SER A 91 -10.99 9.23 1.36
CA SER A 91 -12.06 9.62 2.29
C SER A 91 -13.40 9.87 1.61
N GLY A 92 -13.43 10.01 0.29
CA GLY A 92 -14.60 10.47 -0.45
C GLY A 92 -14.72 12.00 -0.56
N ASP A 93 -13.84 12.76 0.09
CA ASP A 93 -13.86 14.22 0.06
C ASP A 93 -13.57 14.82 -1.32
N HIS A 94 -13.04 14.04 -2.24
CA HIS A 94 -12.84 14.43 -3.64
C HIS A 94 -14.13 14.87 -4.37
N VAL A 95 -15.31 14.51 -3.86
CA VAL A 95 -16.61 14.97 -4.42
C VAL A 95 -17.04 16.35 -3.93
N LYS A 96 -16.35 16.91 -2.93
CA LYS A 96 -16.66 18.24 -2.37
C LYS A 96 -16.17 19.34 -3.31
N ASP A 97 -16.82 20.49 -3.24
CA ASP A 97 -16.47 21.70 -4.00
C ASP A 97 -15.12 22.32 -3.61
N THR A 98 -14.52 21.85 -2.51
CA THR A 98 -13.17 22.24 -2.09
C THR A 98 -12.07 21.51 -2.87
N TYR A 99 -12.36 20.37 -3.49
CA TYR A 99 -11.36 19.59 -4.21
C TYR A 99 -11.14 20.10 -5.65
N PRO A 100 -9.90 20.08 -6.19
CA PRO A 100 -8.65 19.77 -5.48
C PRO A 100 -8.06 21.00 -4.77
N HIS A 101 -8.12 22.18 -5.39
CA HIS A 101 -7.23 23.29 -5.03
C HIS A 101 -7.58 23.99 -3.70
N LYS A 102 -8.86 24.20 -3.38
CA LYS A 102 -9.25 24.90 -2.15
C LYS A 102 -8.99 24.07 -0.89
N LEU A 103 -8.93 22.74 -1.02
CA LEU A 103 -8.67 21.84 0.10
C LEU A 103 -7.26 22.05 0.67
N VAL A 104 -6.27 22.21 -0.19
CA VAL A 104 -4.86 22.36 0.19
C VAL A 104 -4.43 23.83 0.31
N GLU A 105 -5.27 24.75 -0.14
CA GLU A 105 -4.99 26.18 -0.12
C GLU A 105 -4.69 26.68 1.30
N ASN A 106 -3.50 27.29 1.47
CA ASN A 106 -2.99 27.81 2.75
C ASN A 106 -2.88 26.77 3.87
N MET A 107 -2.86 25.48 3.54
CA MET A 107 -2.64 24.41 4.52
C MET A 107 -1.17 24.39 4.97
N VAL A 108 -0.93 24.24 6.26
CA VAL A 108 0.41 24.00 6.81
C VAL A 108 0.68 22.51 7.02
N VAL A 109 1.94 22.12 7.11
CA VAL A 109 2.37 20.72 7.24
C VAL A 109 1.64 19.98 8.37
N SER A 110 1.50 20.58 9.56
CA SER A 110 0.81 19.96 10.69
C SER A 110 -0.67 19.66 10.44
N GLN A 111 -1.36 20.55 9.71
CA GLN A 111 -2.75 20.37 9.32
C GLN A 111 -2.90 19.24 8.30
N ALA A 112 -2.00 19.18 7.32
CA ALA A 112 -1.95 18.11 6.33
C ALA A 112 -1.70 16.75 6.97
N VAL A 113 -0.73 16.66 7.88
CA VAL A 113 -0.43 15.43 8.63
C VAL A 113 -1.65 14.96 9.39
N LYS A 114 -2.31 15.87 10.14
CA LYS A 114 -3.52 15.53 10.88
C LYS A 114 -4.62 14.99 9.96
N TYR A 115 -4.89 15.69 8.85
CA TYR A 115 -5.91 15.27 7.89
C TYR A 115 -5.62 13.87 7.32
N VAL A 116 -4.39 13.62 6.87
CA VAL A 116 -3.97 12.35 6.27
C VAL A 116 -4.07 11.21 7.29
N VAL A 117 -3.59 11.43 8.52
CA VAL A 117 -3.64 10.43 9.60
C VAL A 117 -5.08 10.09 9.97
N ASP A 118 -5.95 11.10 10.14
CA ASP A 118 -7.35 10.91 10.49
C ASP A 118 -8.09 10.11 9.39
N VAL A 119 -7.86 10.45 8.12
CA VAL A 119 -8.42 9.74 6.97
C VAL A 119 -7.93 8.29 6.92
N PHE A 120 -6.62 8.08 7.06
CA PHE A 120 -6.04 6.74 6.98
C PHE A 120 -6.53 5.84 8.12
N GLN A 121 -6.60 6.38 9.35
CA GLN A 121 -7.14 5.65 10.49
C GLN A 121 -8.61 5.28 10.26
N LYS A 122 -9.43 6.20 9.74
CA LYS A 122 -10.83 5.93 9.40
C LYS A 122 -10.94 4.83 8.34
N PHE A 123 -10.11 4.87 7.30
CA PHE A 123 -10.06 3.86 6.26
C PHE A 123 -9.74 2.47 6.84
N CYS A 124 -8.67 2.35 7.63
CA CYS A 124 -8.30 1.10 8.31
C CYS A 124 -9.44 0.57 9.18
N ASN A 125 -10.11 1.44 9.94
CA ASN A 125 -11.23 1.05 10.79
C ASN A 125 -12.42 0.49 9.97
N GLU A 126 -12.79 1.14 8.86
CA GLU A 126 -13.88 0.65 8.00
C GLU A 126 -13.49 -0.65 7.28
N CYS A 127 -12.22 -0.83 6.91
CA CYS A 127 -11.70 -2.12 6.41
C CYS A 127 -11.85 -3.24 7.46
N GLU A 128 -11.52 -2.97 8.72
CA GLU A 128 -11.72 -3.95 9.79
C GLU A 128 -13.21 -4.27 10.01
N ILE A 129 -14.09 -3.27 9.94
CA ILE A 129 -15.53 -3.44 10.06
C ILE A 129 -16.06 -4.29 8.90
N ALA A 130 -15.66 -4.00 7.67
CA ALA A 130 -16.04 -4.75 6.48
C ALA A 130 -15.63 -6.23 6.61
N ARG A 131 -14.37 -6.49 7.00
CA ARG A 131 -13.87 -7.84 7.25
C ARG A 131 -14.67 -8.57 8.33
N LYS A 132 -14.96 -7.92 9.47
CA LYS A 132 -15.79 -8.48 10.55
C LYS A 132 -17.23 -8.77 10.11
N ASN A 133 -17.76 -8.00 9.16
CA ASN A 133 -19.09 -8.20 8.59
C ASN A 133 -19.14 -9.29 7.50
N GLY A 134 -18.00 -9.89 7.15
CA GLY A 134 -17.89 -10.92 6.12
C GLY A 134 -18.07 -10.37 4.71
N VAL A 135 -17.63 -9.13 4.47
CA VAL A 135 -17.43 -8.59 3.13
C VAL A 135 -16.27 -9.36 2.47
N ASP A 136 -16.35 -9.57 1.15
CA ASP A 136 -15.33 -10.27 0.38
C ASP A 136 -13.96 -9.56 0.48
N GLU A 137 -12.86 -10.33 0.54
CA GLU A 137 -11.52 -9.76 0.69
C GLU A 137 -11.06 -8.94 -0.52
N SER A 138 -11.68 -9.12 -1.69
CA SER A 138 -11.42 -8.32 -2.89
C SER A 138 -12.22 -7.00 -2.93
N GLU A 139 -13.16 -6.79 -2.00
CA GLU A 139 -13.94 -5.56 -1.95
C GLU A 139 -13.07 -4.36 -1.56
N ILE A 140 -13.17 -3.30 -2.35
CA ILE A 140 -12.47 -2.04 -2.06
C ILE A 140 -13.37 -1.16 -1.19
N VAL A 141 -13.01 -1.02 0.08
CA VAL A 141 -13.75 -0.16 1.02
C VAL A 141 -13.61 1.31 0.60
N CYS A 142 -14.70 1.89 0.11
CA CYS A 142 -14.78 3.31 -0.22
C CYS A 142 -15.46 4.08 0.93
N LEU A 143 -14.77 5.06 1.51
CA LEU A 143 -15.34 5.85 2.61
C LEU A 143 -16.51 6.76 2.18
N ALA A 144 -16.63 7.08 0.89
CA ALA A 144 -17.79 7.78 0.34
C ALA A 144 -19.06 6.94 0.42
N ASN A 145 -18.94 5.63 0.21
CA ASN A 145 -20.03 4.66 0.17
C ASN A 145 -19.63 3.40 0.95
N PRO A 146 -19.60 3.44 2.29
CA PRO A 146 -19.15 2.31 3.08
C PRO A 146 -20.10 1.11 2.89
N PRO A 147 -19.58 -0.13 2.93
CA PRO A 147 -20.41 -1.33 2.79
C PRO A 147 -21.49 -1.41 3.87
N ALA A 148 -22.65 -1.95 3.50
CA ALA A 148 -23.82 -2.01 4.39
C ALA A 148 -23.47 -2.71 5.71
N ARG A 149 -23.63 -1.99 6.83
CA ARG A 149 -23.42 -2.56 8.17
C ARG A 149 -24.50 -3.60 8.45
N LYS A 150 -24.11 -4.85 8.74
CA LYS A 150 -25.02 -5.84 9.28
C LYS A 150 -25.44 -5.37 10.68
N THR A 151 -26.65 -4.83 10.81
CA THR A 151 -27.20 -4.52 12.13
C THR A 151 -27.47 -5.83 12.86
N SER A 152 -26.87 -5.99 14.04
CA SER A 152 -27.29 -7.02 14.97
C SER A 152 -28.75 -6.76 15.32
N LYS A 153 -29.68 -7.58 14.79
CA LYS A 153 -31.07 -7.52 15.21
C LYS A 153 -31.12 -7.71 16.73
N SER A 154 -31.62 -6.71 17.44
CA SER A 154 -31.92 -6.79 18.88
C SER A 154 -32.64 -8.10 19.19
N LEU A 155 -32.33 -8.71 20.34
CA LEU A 155 -32.96 -9.95 20.81
C LEU A 155 -34.49 -9.85 20.80
N ALA A 156 -35.03 -8.67 21.15
CA ALA A 156 -36.46 -8.39 21.07
C ALA A 156 -36.99 -8.50 19.64
N HIS A 157 -36.26 -8.00 18.65
CA HIS A 157 -36.65 -8.06 17.24
C HIS A 157 -36.66 -9.49 16.69
N LYS A 158 -35.78 -10.37 17.19
CA LYS A 158 -35.79 -11.80 16.88
C LYS A 158 -36.97 -12.54 17.53
N ILE A 159 -37.35 -12.16 18.76
CA ILE A 159 -38.49 -12.75 19.47
C ILE A 159 -39.82 -12.34 18.80
N PHE A 160 -39.98 -11.06 18.45
CA PHE A 160 -41.19 -10.57 17.78
C PHE A 160 -41.34 -11.12 16.35
N SER A 161 -40.25 -11.38 15.62
CA SER A 161 -40.36 -12.00 14.29
C SER A 161 -40.85 -13.46 14.32
N CYS A 162 -40.70 -14.16 15.44
CA CYS A 162 -41.24 -15.51 15.60
C CYS A 162 -42.71 -15.48 16.06
N LEU A 163 -43.16 -14.42 16.72
CA LEU A 163 -44.53 -14.29 17.24
C LEU A 163 -45.54 -13.80 16.18
N ILE A 164 -45.07 -13.22 15.08
CA ILE A 164 -45.93 -12.69 13.99
C ILE A 164 -46.14 -13.73 12.87
N CYS A 165 -45.41 -14.86 12.90
CA CYS A 165 -45.54 -15.93 11.91
C CYS A 165 -46.52 -17.05 12.32
N ASP A 166 -47.20 -16.91 13.46
CA ASP A 166 -48.17 -17.89 14.00
C ASP A 166 -49.61 -17.33 14.00
N HIS A 167 -50.03 -16.68 12.91
CA HIS A 167 -51.46 -16.44 12.67
C HIS A 167 -51.87 -16.49 11.19
#